data_AF-A0A7Z9G1B9-F1
#
_entry.id   AF-A0A7Z9G1B9-F1
#
_cell.length_a   1.000
_cell.length_b   1.000
_cell.length_c   1.000
_cell.angle_alpha   90.00
_cell.angle_beta   90.00
_cell.angle_gamma   90.00
#
_symmetry.space_group_name_H-M   'P 1'
#
loop_
_entity.id
_entity.type
_entity.pdbx_description
1 polymer ?
#
loop_
_entity_poly.entity_id
_entity_poly.type
_entity_poly.pdbx_seq_one_letter_code
_entity_poly.pdbx_strand_id
1 'polypeptide(L)'
;MIIEEMMIDTGFRGKSYGWERIKIRDTETGVVYLQLTNAPVNSQVLYFEHQNFTSNNQSILFLSQRFASRNAGWDLFRVDVNGTNLVQLTDEEYSLGFPIPAPDKARSIYGVRENSLLSLNV
;
A
#
# COMPACT_ATOMS: atom_id res chain seq x y z
N MET A 1 -18.58 32.05 -12.61
CA MET A 1 -18.68 30.77 -11.90
C MET A 1 -17.33 30.10 -12.05
N ILE A 2 -16.49 30.21 -11.03
CA ILE A 2 -15.15 29.62 -11.02
C ILE A 2 -15.37 28.12 -10.85
N ILE A 3 -14.94 27.34 -11.82
CA ILE A 3 -14.90 25.88 -11.70
C ILE A 3 -13.76 25.64 -10.72
N GLU A 4 -14.07 25.31 -9.47
CA GLU A 4 -13.08 24.70 -8.58
C GLU A 4 -12.59 23.45 -9.32
N GLU A 5 -11.34 23.47 -9.79
CA GLU A 5 -10.65 22.25 -10.15
C GLU A 5 -10.79 21.33 -8.95
N MET A 6 -11.54 20.23 -9.14
CA MET A 6 -11.46 19.09 -8.22
C MET A 6 -9.99 18.78 -8.07
N MET A 7 -9.42 19.17 -6.92
CA MET A 7 -8.09 18.76 -6.52
C MET A 7 -8.15 17.24 -6.40
N ILE A 8 -7.77 16.57 -7.49
CA ILE A 8 -7.53 15.13 -7.48
C ILE A 8 -6.46 14.95 -6.42
N ASP A 9 -6.83 14.30 -5.32
CA ASP A 9 -5.87 13.88 -4.31
C ASP A 9 -4.87 12.95 -5.00
N THR A 10 -3.72 13.48 -5.39
CA THR A 10 -2.70 12.73 -6.12
C THR A 10 -1.94 11.75 -5.22
N GLY A 11 -2.22 11.74 -3.91
CA GLY A 11 -1.44 11.00 -2.93
C GLY A 11 -0.02 11.58 -2.78
N PHE A 12 0.57 11.41 -1.61
CA PHE A 12 1.98 11.76 -1.40
C PHE A 12 2.57 10.85 -0.33
N ARG A 13 3.89 10.65 -0.38
CA ARG A 13 4.60 9.80 0.56
C ARG A 13 4.37 10.25 2.01
N GLY A 14 4.01 9.30 2.87
CA GLY A 14 3.74 9.51 4.28
C GLY A 14 2.30 9.90 4.58
N LYS A 15 1.44 10.07 3.57
CA LYS A 15 0.02 10.31 3.78
C LYS A 15 -0.64 9.11 4.47
N SER A 16 -1.33 9.39 5.57
CA SER A 16 -2.17 8.42 6.29
C SER A 16 -3.62 8.54 5.84
N TYR A 17 -4.22 7.38 5.57
CA TYR A 17 -5.63 7.23 5.22
C TYR A 17 -6.44 6.58 6.36
N GLY A 18 -5.80 6.30 7.50
CA GLY A 18 -6.45 5.67 8.64
C GLY A 18 -6.74 4.19 8.37
N TRP A 19 -7.96 3.87 7.93
CA TRP A 19 -8.39 2.50 7.64
C TRP A 19 -9.60 2.46 6.71
N GLU A 20 -9.70 1.39 5.91
CA GLU A 20 -10.81 1.14 4.96
C GLU A 20 -11.51 -0.21 5.23
N ARG A 21 -11.17 -0.84 6.36
CA ARG A 21 -11.43 -2.25 6.63
C ARG A 21 -12.91 -2.66 6.59
N ILE A 22 -13.23 -3.71 5.85
CA ILE A 22 -14.56 -4.33 5.78
C ILE A 22 -14.45 -5.81 6.17
N LYS A 23 -15.23 -6.23 7.17
CA LYS A 23 -15.33 -7.64 7.54
C LYS A 23 -16.40 -8.33 6.70
N ILE A 24 -16.00 -9.40 6.03
CA ILE A 24 -16.88 -10.18 5.16
C ILE A 24 -16.94 -11.59 5.73
N ARG A 25 -18.14 -12.14 5.85
CA ARG A 25 -18.34 -13.55 6.20
C ARG A 25 -18.72 -14.31 4.95
N ASP A 26 -17.93 -15.32 4.62
CA ASP A 26 -18.23 -16.28 3.59
C ASP A 26 -19.50 -17.06 3.93
N THR A 27 -20.47 -17.08 3.03
CA THR A 27 -21.79 -17.68 3.30
C THR A 27 -21.78 -19.21 3.27
N GLU A 28 -20.79 -19.81 2.62
CA GLU A 28 -20.68 -21.26 2.46
C GLU A 28 -19.85 -21.89 3.58
N THR A 29 -18.67 -21.34 3.83
CA THR A 29 -17.69 -21.86 4.80
C THR A 29 -17.80 -21.21 6.18
N GLY A 30 -18.44 -20.04 6.28
CA GLY A 30 -18.50 -19.26 7.52
C GLY A 30 -17.19 -18.53 7.89
N VAL A 31 -16.13 -18.69 7.08
CA VAL A 31 -14.84 -18.00 7.27
C VAL A 31 -15.03 -16.49 7.21
N VAL A 32 -14.27 -15.76 8.03
CA VAL A 32 -14.28 -14.30 8.03
C VAL A 32 -13.03 -13.79 7.34
N TYR A 33 -13.22 -12.99 6.29
CA TYR A 33 -12.17 -12.25 5.60
C TYR A 33 -12.22 -10.78 6.02
N LEU A 34 -11.05 -10.14 6.02
CA LEU A 34 -10.93 -8.70 6.21
C LEU A 34 -10.44 -8.10 4.89
N GLN A 35 -11.31 -7.37 4.20
CA GLN A 35 -10.91 -6.53 3.08
C GLN A 35 -10.19 -5.30 3.66
N LEU A 36 -8.98 -5.03 3.17
CA LEU A 36 -8.09 -3.99 3.73
C LEU A 36 -8.19 -2.65 2.98
N THR A 37 -8.66 -2.68 1.73
CA THR A 37 -8.78 -1.53 0.83
C THR A 37 -10.20 -1.44 0.28
N ASN A 38 -10.77 -0.24 0.20
CA ASN A 38 -12.09 0.08 -0.35
C ASN A 38 -12.11 1.43 -1.09
N ALA A 39 -10.94 2.03 -1.36
CA ALA A 39 -10.83 3.18 -2.23
C ALA A 39 -11.35 2.86 -3.67
N PRO A 40 -11.88 3.86 -4.40
CA PRO A 40 -12.39 3.68 -5.77
C PRO A 40 -11.25 3.60 -6.81
N VAL A 41 -10.18 2.89 -6.49
CA VAL A 41 -8.98 2.70 -7.30
C VAL A 41 -8.54 1.23 -7.22
N ASN A 42 -7.68 0.79 -8.14
CA ASN A 42 -7.18 -0.58 -8.06
C ASN A 42 -6.07 -0.69 -7.03
N SER A 43 -6.16 -1.73 -6.19
CA SER A 43 -5.09 -2.15 -5.28
C SER A 43 -4.76 -3.62 -5.53
N GLN A 44 -3.49 -4.00 -5.40
CA GLN A 44 -3.01 -5.36 -5.57
C GLN A 44 -1.85 -5.65 -4.62
N VAL A 45 -1.75 -6.89 -4.16
CA VAL A 45 -0.55 -7.36 -3.43
C VAL A 45 0.66 -7.41 -4.36
N LEU A 46 1.86 -7.47 -3.79
CA LEU A 46 3.07 -7.83 -4.54
C LEU A 46 2.94 -9.27 -5.07
N TYR A 47 3.66 -9.54 -6.15
CA TYR A 47 3.66 -10.84 -6.82
C TYR A 47 4.03 -11.98 -5.84
N PHE A 48 3.54 -13.20 -6.07
CA PHE A 48 3.44 -14.21 -5.01
C PHE A 48 4.79 -14.74 -4.48
N GLU A 49 5.89 -14.68 -5.24
CA GLU A 49 7.23 -14.96 -4.71
C GLU A 49 7.80 -13.83 -3.83
N HIS A 50 7.18 -12.65 -3.82
CA HIS A 50 7.61 -11.54 -2.97
C HIS A 50 6.90 -11.59 -1.62
N GLN A 51 7.64 -11.27 -0.55
CA GLN A 51 7.04 -11.16 0.77
C GLN A 51 6.18 -9.90 0.87
N ASN A 52 4.89 -10.10 1.08
CA ASN A 52 3.93 -9.03 1.31
C ASN A 52 3.88 -8.59 2.79
N PHE A 53 4.39 -9.39 3.73
CA PHE A 53 4.36 -9.07 5.16
C PHE A 53 5.70 -8.50 5.63
N THR A 54 5.67 -7.52 6.52
CA THR A 54 6.87 -7.13 7.27
C THR A 54 7.40 -8.30 8.09
N SER A 55 8.70 -8.35 8.39
CA SER A 55 9.34 -9.51 9.05
C SER A 55 8.81 -9.82 10.45
N ASN A 56 8.10 -8.89 11.08
CA ASN A 56 7.37 -9.10 12.35
C ASN A 56 5.89 -9.49 12.16
N ASN A 57 5.43 -9.68 10.92
CA ASN A 57 4.04 -9.98 10.55
C ASN A 57 3.00 -8.97 11.06
N GLN A 58 3.39 -7.73 11.35
CA GLN A 58 2.46 -6.71 11.85
C GLN A 58 1.81 -5.90 10.73
N SER A 59 2.41 -5.87 9.55
CA SER A 59 1.91 -5.07 8.45
C SER A 59 2.06 -5.76 7.10
N ILE A 60 1.21 -5.36 6.17
CA ILE A 60 1.12 -5.84 4.79
C ILE A 60 1.52 -4.70 3.86
N LEU A 61 2.37 -5.01 2.90
CA LEU A 61 2.78 -4.17 1.77
C LEU A 61 1.94 -4.52 0.55
N PHE A 62 1.48 -3.51 -0.17
CA PHE A 62 0.71 -3.68 -1.38
C PHE A 62 0.84 -2.46 -2.29
N LEU A 63 0.46 -2.59 -3.56
CA LEU A 63 0.44 -1.50 -4.51
C LEU A 63 -0.99 -0.96 -4.66
N SER A 64 -1.14 0.37 -4.73
CA SER A 64 -2.41 1.00 -5.07
C SER A 64 -2.22 2.12 -6.07
N GLN A 65 -3.19 2.30 -6.96
CA GLN A 65 -3.21 3.44 -7.87
C GLN A 65 -3.50 4.74 -7.10
N ARG A 66 -2.86 5.83 -7.53
CA ARG A 66 -3.04 7.16 -6.92
C ARG A 66 -4.41 7.78 -7.16
N PHE A 67 -4.99 7.53 -8.33
CA PHE A 67 -6.27 8.08 -8.75
C PHE A 67 -6.98 7.14 -9.73
N ALA A 68 -8.28 7.33 -9.92
CA ALA A 68 -9.12 6.47 -10.75
C ALA A 68 -8.95 6.77 -12.26
N SER A 69 -7.82 6.35 -12.83
CA SER A 69 -7.53 6.50 -14.26
C SER A 69 -6.66 5.37 -14.80
N ARG A 70 -6.74 5.12 -16.12
CA ARG A 70 -5.94 4.08 -16.80
C ARG A 70 -4.44 4.36 -16.72
N ASN A 71 -4.05 5.63 -16.69
CA ASN A 71 -2.65 6.05 -16.64
C ASN A 71 -2.19 6.39 -15.21
N ALA A 72 -2.98 6.03 -14.20
CA ALA A 72 -2.62 6.30 -12.82
C ALA A 72 -1.38 5.49 -12.42
N GLY A 73 -0.38 6.19 -11.88
CA GLY A 73 0.79 5.58 -11.28
C GLY A 73 0.42 4.71 -10.08
N TRP A 74 1.26 3.69 -9.83
CA TRP A 74 1.15 2.80 -8.69
C TRP A 74 2.17 3.19 -7.64
N ASP A 75 1.74 3.23 -6.39
CA ASP A 75 2.62 3.41 -5.24
C ASP A 75 2.53 2.24 -4.29
N LEU A 76 3.59 2.10 -3.49
CA LEU A 76 3.63 1.20 -2.37
C LEU A 76 2.88 1.79 -1.18
N PHE A 77 2.06 0.96 -0.56
CA PHE A 77 1.33 1.24 0.66
C PHE A 77 1.65 0.20 1.71
N ARG A 78 1.41 0.58 2.97
CA ARG A 78 1.41 -0.28 4.14
C ARG A 78 0.05 -0.21 4.82
N VAL A 79 -0.41 -1.33 5.35
CA VAL A 79 -1.51 -1.40 6.31
C VAL A 79 -1.19 -2.43 7.40
N ASP A 80 -1.63 -2.23 8.63
CA ASP A 80 -1.48 -3.23 9.67
C ASP A 80 -2.39 -4.44 9.42
N VAL A 81 -2.00 -5.61 9.93
CA VAL A 81 -2.75 -6.88 9.73
C VAL A 81 -4.18 -6.85 10.29
N ASN A 82 -4.49 -5.92 11.19
CA ASN A 82 -5.83 -5.68 11.73
C ASN A 82 -6.66 -4.67 10.90
N GLY A 83 -6.11 -4.20 9.77
CA GLY A 83 -6.70 -3.21 8.87
C GLY A 83 -6.58 -1.75 9.30
N THR A 84 -5.73 -1.41 10.28
CA THR A 84 -5.46 -0.02 10.68
C THR A 84 -4.17 0.53 10.08
N ASN A 85 -3.92 1.83 10.26
CA ASN A 85 -2.67 2.49 9.86
C ASN A 85 -2.34 2.30 8.38
N LEU A 86 -3.33 2.54 7.52
CA LEU A 86 -3.15 2.61 6.07
C LEU A 86 -2.32 3.86 5.72
N VAL A 87 -1.12 3.67 5.16
CA VAL A 87 -0.16 4.73 4.84
C VAL A 87 0.45 4.51 3.46
N GLN A 88 0.56 5.58 2.69
CA GLN A 88 1.31 5.60 1.42
C GLN A 88 2.81 5.73 1.69
N LEU A 89 3.62 4.82 1.15
CA LEU A 89 5.06 4.74 1.40
C LEU A 89 5.92 5.38 0.31
N THR A 90 5.40 5.46 -0.92
CA THR A 90 6.09 6.03 -2.08
C THR A 90 5.20 7.02 -2.81
N ASP A 91 5.81 7.82 -3.66
CA ASP A 91 5.14 8.68 -4.63
C ASP A 91 6.01 8.80 -5.90
N GLU A 92 5.69 9.78 -6.76
CA GLU A 92 6.36 10.01 -8.04
C GLU A 92 7.86 10.32 -7.88
N GLU A 93 8.21 11.10 -6.85
CA GLU A 93 9.59 11.51 -6.55
C GLU A 93 10.35 10.43 -5.77
N TYR A 94 9.63 9.70 -4.90
CA TYR A 94 10.18 8.69 -4.00
C TYR A 94 9.69 7.28 -4.34
N SER A 95 9.71 6.91 -5.61
CA SER A 95 9.39 5.54 -6.06
C SER A 95 10.38 4.51 -5.51
N LEU A 96 9.91 3.27 -5.32
CA LEU A 96 10.73 2.17 -4.83
C LEU A 96 10.45 0.90 -5.64
N GLY A 97 11.41 0.48 -6.44
CA GLY A 97 11.33 -0.76 -7.22
C GLY A 97 11.67 -1.97 -6.36
N PHE A 98 11.02 -3.10 -6.64
CA PHE A 98 11.28 -4.40 -6.00
C PHE A 98 11.34 -4.33 -4.46
N PRO A 99 10.27 -3.86 -3.78
CA PRO A 99 10.27 -3.78 -2.33
C PRO A 99 10.31 -5.17 -1.70
N ILE A 100 11.26 -5.37 -0.79
CA ILE A 100 11.46 -6.62 -0.05
C ILE A 100 11.55 -6.28 1.45
N PRO A 101 10.67 -6.81 2.30
CA PRO A 101 10.80 -6.72 3.75
C PRO A 101 12.21 -7.09 4.23
N ALA A 102 12.79 -6.26 5.09
CA ALA A 102 14.09 -6.54 5.67
C ALA A 102 13.96 -7.74 6.64
N PRO A 103 14.74 -8.81 6.45
CA PRO A 103 14.60 -10.03 7.25
C PRO A 103 14.99 -9.84 8.72
N ASP A 104 15.91 -8.92 9.00
CA ASP A 104 16.47 -8.62 10.32
C ASP A 104 15.85 -7.38 10.98
N LYS A 105 15.10 -6.56 10.22
CA LYS A 105 14.53 -5.30 10.68
C LYS A 105 13.02 -5.28 10.50
N ALA A 106 12.31 -5.51 11.60
CA ALA A 106 10.86 -5.62 11.70
C ALA A 106 10.06 -4.52 10.96
N ARG A 107 10.61 -3.32 10.83
CA ARG A 107 9.95 -2.13 10.29
C ARG A 107 10.78 -1.49 9.17
N SER A 108 11.47 -2.29 8.39
CA SER A 108 12.20 -1.78 7.23
C SER A 108 11.91 -2.61 6.00
N ILE A 109 11.97 -1.95 4.85
CA ILE A 109 11.93 -2.57 3.53
C ILE A 109 13.17 -2.14 2.76
N TYR A 110 13.75 -3.07 2.01
CA TYR A 110 14.76 -2.80 1.01
C TYR A 110 14.09 -2.63 -0.35
N GLY A 111 14.67 -1.83 -1.22
CA GLY A 111 14.25 -1.74 -2.61
C GLY A 111 15.31 -1.01 -3.41
N VAL A 112 15.13 -1.00 -4.73
CA VAL A 112 16.05 -0.36 -5.65
C VAL A 112 15.44 0.89 -6.24
N ARG A 113 16.24 1.94 -6.36
CA ARG A 113 15.92 3.12 -7.13
C ARG A 113 17.15 3.50 -7.93
N GLU A 114 17.00 3.53 -9.26
CA GLU A 114 18.12 3.68 -10.18
C GLU A 114 19.22 2.64 -9.87
N ASN A 115 20.44 3.10 -9.55
CA ASN A 115 21.58 2.25 -9.22
C ASN A 115 21.85 2.14 -7.71
N SER A 116 20.86 2.46 -6.88
CA SER A 116 21.00 2.46 -5.41
C SER A 116 20.06 1.46 -4.74
N LEU A 117 20.60 0.68 -3.81
CA LEU A 117 19.82 -0.06 -2.82
C LEU A 117 19.43 0.90 -1.70
N LEU A 118 18.13 1.05 -1.46
CA LEU A 118 17.58 1.91 -0.43
C LEU A 118 16.95 1.08 0.68
N SER A 119 16.92 1.66 1.88
CA SER A 119 16.15 1.16 3.01
C SER A 119 15.09 2.21 3.37
N LEU A 120 13.84 1.79 3.44
CA LEU A 120 12.73 2.62 3.89
C LEU A 120 12.20 2.06 5.22
N ASN A 121 11.93 2.94 6.18
CA ASN A 121 11.24 2.55 7.41
C ASN A 121 9.73 2.55 7.16
N VAL A 122 9.08 1.49 7.61
CA VAL A 122 7.65 1.26 7.42
C VAL A 122 6.89 1.26 8.72
#